data_AF-A0A2V8QD20-F1
#
_entry.id   AF-A0A2V8QD20-F1
#
_cell.length_a   1.000
_cell.length_b   1.000
_cell.length_c   1.000
_cell.angle_alpha   90.00
_cell.angle_beta   90.00
_cell.angle_gamma   90.00
#
_symmetry.space_group_name_H-M   'P 1'
#
loop_
_entity.id
_entity.type
_entity.pdbx_description
1 polymer ?
#
loop_
_entity_poly.entity_id
_entity_poly.type
_entity_poly.pdbx_seq_one_letter_code
_entity_poly.pdbx_strand_id
1 'polypeptide(L)'
;SSIGEALTEAHERGIVHRDIKPSNIVLNERGQVKVLDFGLVKNLFEQPSSGVDLDANTIYSTQTRSDVIVGTPLYLSPEQATGKAIDGRSDLFALGALLYECMTGQSAFSGASVLEIGAQIIHVDPPPPSQINKKIPAEL
;
A
#
# COMPACT_ATOMS: atom_id res chain seq x y z
N SER A 1 5.15 -12.05 17.57
CA SER A 1 5.60 -11.09 16.56
C SER A 1 4.40 -10.33 16.07
N SER A 2 4.39 -9.02 16.26
CA SER A 2 3.43 -8.14 15.58
C SER A 2 3.82 -7.95 14.10
N ILE A 3 2.93 -7.34 13.29
CA ILE A 3 3.25 -6.98 11.90
C ILE A 3 4.39 -5.95 11.86
N GLY A 4 4.37 -4.98 12.77
CA GLY A 4 5.41 -3.94 12.86
C GLY A 4 6.79 -4.51 13.16
N GLU A 5 6.89 -5.51 14.06
CA GLU A 5 8.15 -6.22 14.31
C GLU A 5 8.64 -6.97 13.06
N ALA A 6 7.74 -7.64 12.34
CA ALA A 6 8.11 -8.37 11.11
C ALA A 6 8.62 -7.43 10.00
N LEU A 7 8.00 -6.25 9.85
CA LEU A 7 8.46 -5.23 8.91
C LEU A 7 9.80 -4.63 9.34
N THR A 8 9.98 -4.35 10.63
CA THR A 8 11.24 -3.80 11.16
C THR A 8 12.41 -4.73 10.86
N GLU A 9 12.27 -6.02 11.20
CA GLU A 9 13.30 -7.03 10.94
C GLU A 9 13.63 -7.15 9.43
N ALA A 10 12.62 -7.05 8.57
CA ALA A 10 12.83 -7.08 7.13
C ALA A 10 13.58 -5.83 6.64
N HIS A 11 13.18 -4.64 7.11
CA HIS A 11 13.79 -3.36 6.74
C HIS A 11 15.25 -3.28 7.21
N GLU A 12 15.57 -3.79 8.40
CA GLU A 12 16.95 -3.89 8.90
C GLU A 12 17.85 -4.75 8.01
N ARG A 13 17.26 -5.70 7.27
CA ARG A 13 17.93 -6.54 6.27
C ARG A 13 17.89 -5.95 4.86
N GLY A 14 17.38 -4.73 4.70
CA GLY A 14 17.21 -4.06 3.40
C GLY A 14 16.09 -4.62 2.53
N ILE A 15 15.17 -5.40 3.11
CA ILE A 15 14.05 -6.03 2.39
C ILE A 15 12.79 -5.20 2.63
N VAL A 16 12.21 -4.68 1.55
CA VAL A 16 10.91 -3.99 1.57
C VAL A 16 9.84 -4.95 1.04
N HIS A 17 8.67 -5.02 1.70
CA HIS A 17 7.61 -5.95 1.33
C HIS A 17 6.85 -5.50 0.08
N ARG A 18 6.49 -4.23 -0.05
CA ARG A 18 5.84 -3.58 -1.21
C ARG A 18 4.40 -4.04 -1.53
N ASP A 19 3.81 -4.91 -0.72
CA ASP A 19 2.48 -5.50 -0.99
C ASP A 19 1.74 -5.85 0.31
N ILE A 20 1.81 -4.98 1.31
CA ILE A 20 1.07 -5.16 2.56
C ILE A 20 -0.42 -4.94 2.29
N LYS A 21 -1.24 -5.98 2.57
CA LYS A 21 -2.69 -6.02 2.36
C LYS A 21 -3.29 -7.21 3.12
N PRO A 22 -4.63 -7.28 3.33
CA PRO A 22 -5.25 -8.34 4.13
C PRO A 22 -4.89 -9.76 3.69
N SER A 23 -4.83 -10.04 2.39
CA SER A 23 -4.52 -11.38 1.89
C SER A 23 -3.06 -11.83 2.13
N ASN A 24 -2.16 -10.91 2.46
CA ASN A 24 -0.77 -11.22 2.80
C ASN A 24 -0.52 -11.25 4.32
N ILE A 25 -1.56 -11.08 5.14
CA ILE A 25 -1.48 -11.12 6.61
C ILE A 25 -2.32 -12.29 7.12
N VAL A 26 -1.67 -13.27 7.74
CA VAL A 26 -2.34 -14.45 8.29
C VAL A 26 -2.29 -14.45 9.80
N LEU A 27 -3.46 -14.72 10.41
CA LEU A 27 -3.61 -15.00 11.83
C LEU A 27 -3.76 -16.51 12.02
N ASN A 28 -2.97 -17.11 12.89
CA ASN A 28 -3.18 -18.50 13.28
C ASN A 28 -4.13 -18.62 14.49
N GLU A 29 -4.55 -19.84 14.82
CA GLU A 29 -5.44 -20.14 15.96
C GLU A 29 -4.89 -19.69 17.32
N ARG A 30 -3.58 -19.44 17.40
CA ARG A 30 -2.90 -18.93 18.61
C ARG A 30 -2.81 -17.40 18.63
N GLY A 31 -3.45 -16.71 17.69
CA GLY A 31 -3.43 -15.25 17.56
C GLY A 31 -2.09 -14.68 17.08
N GLN A 32 -1.20 -15.50 16.52
CA GLN A 32 0.08 -15.03 16.00
C GLN A 32 -0.08 -14.53 14.57
N VAL A 33 0.51 -13.37 14.29
CA VAL A 33 0.53 -12.80 12.94
C VAL A 33 1.71 -13.34 12.15
N LYS A 34 1.46 -13.71 10.90
CA LYS A 34 2.47 -14.00 9.88
C LYS A 34 2.26 -13.10 8.68
N VAL A 35 3.35 -12.48 8.24
CA VAL A 35 3.42 -11.72 6.99
C VAL A 35 3.89 -12.68 5.89
N LEU A 36 3.11 -12.78 4.82
CA LEU A 36 3.34 -13.68 3.69
C LEU A 36 3.74 -12.88 2.44
N ASP A 37 4.37 -13.57 1.49
CA ASP A 37 4.57 -13.08 0.12
C ASP A 37 5.22 -11.69 0.05
N PHE A 38 6.43 -11.58 0.60
CA PHE A 38 7.32 -10.45 0.32
C PHE A 38 7.38 -10.25 -1.19
N GLY A 39 7.09 -9.02 -1.64
CA GLY A 39 6.78 -8.67 -3.02
C GLY A 39 7.98 -8.76 -3.98
N LEU A 40 8.56 -9.95 -4.10
CA LEU A 40 9.73 -10.30 -4.91
C LEU A 40 9.57 -10.02 -6.41
N VAL A 41 8.40 -9.57 -6.89
CA VAL A 41 8.08 -9.45 -8.33
C VAL A 41 7.45 -8.11 -8.73
N LYS A 42 7.29 -7.12 -7.82
CA LYS A 42 6.49 -5.93 -8.15
C LYS A 42 7.31 -4.68 -8.40
N ASN A 43 8.00 -4.66 -9.53
CA ASN A 43 8.36 -3.41 -10.18
C ASN A 43 7.32 -3.12 -11.27
N LEU A 44 6.13 -2.66 -10.86
CA LEU A 44 5.12 -2.13 -11.80
C LEU A 44 5.65 -0.90 -12.57
N PHE A 45 6.72 -0.28 -12.06
CA PHE A 45 7.29 0.98 -12.52
C PHE A 45 8.82 0.96 -12.58
N GLU A 46 9.46 -0.20 -12.77
CA GLU A 46 10.91 -0.20 -13.06
C GLU A 46 11.15 0.62 -14.33
N GLN A 47 11.75 1.80 -14.15
CA GLN A 47 12.20 2.60 -15.28
C GLN A 47 13.25 1.76 -16.04
N PRO A 48 13.16 1.65 -17.37
CA PRO A 48 14.35 1.29 -18.14
C PRO A 48 15.39 2.35 -17.80
N SER A 49 16.57 1.90 -17.38
CA SER A 49 17.75 2.73 -17.15
C SER A 49 18.11 3.53 -18.40
N SER A 50 17.48 4.68 -18.57
CA SER A 50 17.75 5.66 -19.60
C SER A 50 17.22 6.98 -19.05
N GLY A 51 18.15 7.86 -18.66
CA GLY A 51 17.88 9.12 -17.96
C GLY A 51 17.09 10.11 -18.80
N VAL A 52 15.79 9.89 -18.90
CA VAL A 52 14.81 10.87 -19.34
C VAL A 52 13.98 11.23 -18.13
N ASP A 53 13.96 12.52 -17.79
CA ASP A 53 13.02 13.10 -16.83
C ASP A 53 11.60 12.83 -17.34
N LEU A 54 11.00 11.74 -16.83
CA LEU A 54 9.64 11.36 -17.17
C LEU A 54 8.70 12.17 -16.28
N ASP A 55 8.16 13.23 -16.85
CA ASP A 55 7.02 13.96 -16.29
C ASP A 55 5.91 12.98 -15.91
N ALA A 56 5.16 13.34 -14.86
CA ALA A 56 4.10 12.54 -14.25
C ALA A 56 3.07 11.96 -15.25
N ASN A 57 3.00 12.45 -16.49
CA ASN A 57 2.08 11.98 -17.53
C ASN A 57 2.49 10.71 -18.28
N THR A 58 3.76 10.27 -18.27
CA THR A 58 4.18 9.16 -19.15
C THR A 58 3.96 7.76 -18.54
N ILE A 59 3.79 7.67 -17.22
CA ILE A 59 3.56 6.39 -16.51
C ILE A 59 2.15 5.84 -16.79
N TYR A 60 1.21 6.67 -17.23
CA TYR A 60 -0.19 6.30 -17.48
C TYR A 60 -0.48 5.73 -18.88
N SER A 61 0.53 5.54 -19.73
CA SER A 61 0.37 5.20 -21.15
C SER A 61 0.33 3.69 -21.49
N THR A 62 0.50 2.78 -20.52
CA THR A 62 0.48 1.33 -20.76
C THR A 62 -0.88 0.66 -20.56
N GLN A 63 -1.95 1.43 -20.34
CA GLN A 63 -3.23 0.90 -19.86
C GLN A 63 -4.29 0.76 -20.97
N THR A 64 -4.09 -0.18 -21.91
CA THR A 64 -5.18 -0.86 -22.68
C THR A 64 -4.78 -2.26 -23.15
N ARG A 65 -4.14 -3.08 -22.29
CA ARG A 65 -4.19 -4.53 -22.46
C ARG A 65 -4.66 -5.18 -21.18
N SER A 66 -5.83 -5.79 -21.30
CA SER A 66 -6.50 -6.63 -20.32
C SER A 66 -5.52 -7.54 -19.56
N ASP A 67 -5.85 -7.75 -18.28
CA ASP A 67 -5.48 -8.94 -17.48
C ASP A 67 -4.30 -8.92 -16.49
N VAL A 68 -3.71 -7.78 -16.11
CA VAL A 68 -2.72 -7.81 -14.99
C VAL A 68 -2.66 -6.48 -14.20
N ILE A 69 -3.68 -6.17 -13.39
CA ILE A 69 -3.46 -5.28 -12.21
C ILE A 69 -3.14 -6.20 -11.04
N VAL A 70 -1.87 -6.56 -10.87
CA VAL A 70 -1.45 -7.43 -9.76
C VAL A 70 -1.20 -6.55 -8.53
N GLY A 71 -2.25 -6.36 -7.74
CA GLY A 71 -2.27 -5.59 -6.49
C GLY A 71 -3.61 -4.91 -6.31
N THR A 72 -4.18 -4.97 -5.10
CA THR A 72 -5.37 -4.18 -4.78
C THR A 72 -4.90 -2.73 -4.61
N PRO A 73 -5.29 -1.78 -5.47
CA PRO A 73 -4.72 -0.42 -5.50
C PRO A 73 -4.93 0.35 -4.18
N LEU A 74 -5.86 -0.10 -3.35
CA LEU A 74 -6.26 0.48 -2.06
C LEU A 74 -5.13 0.58 -1.02
N TYR A 75 -4.05 -0.18 -1.18
CA TYR A 75 -2.90 -0.19 -0.25
C TYR A 75 -1.59 0.28 -0.90
N LEU A 76 -1.64 0.84 -2.11
CA LEU A 76 -0.45 1.43 -2.74
C LEU A 76 0.01 2.65 -1.94
N SER A 77 1.31 2.84 -1.79
CA SER A 77 1.85 4.07 -1.25
C SER A 77 1.94 5.20 -2.29
N PRO A 78 2.05 6.48 -1.89
CA PRO A 78 2.18 7.60 -2.82
C PRO A 78 3.39 7.46 -3.74
N GLU A 79 4.53 6.99 -3.25
CA GLU A 79 5.71 6.73 -4.06
C GLU A 79 5.51 5.58 -5.04
N GLN A 80 4.75 4.53 -4.68
CA GLN A 80 4.34 3.50 -5.64
C GLN A 80 3.41 4.05 -6.71
N ALA A 81 2.40 4.85 -6.33
CA ALA A 81 1.46 5.46 -7.27
C ALA A 81 2.10 6.49 -8.22
N THR A 82 3.20 7.11 -7.81
CA THR A 82 3.93 8.11 -8.60
C THR A 82 5.19 7.57 -9.29
N GLY A 83 5.49 6.27 -9.18
CA GLY A 83 6.68 5.66 -9.76
C GLY A 83 8.01 6.18 -9.18
N LYS A 84 8.00 6.67 -7.94
CA LYS A 84 9.19 7.12 -7.21
C LYS A 84 9.90 5.95 -6.54
N ALA A 85 11.10 6.21 -6.03
CA ALA A 85 11.86 5.21 -5.28
C ALA A 85 11.07 4.68 -4.08
N ILE A 86 10.96 3.35 -4.01
CA ILE A 86 10.22 2.60 -2.99
C ILE A 86 11.20 2.22 -1.87
N ASP A 87 10.86 2.54 -0.63
CA ASP A 87 11.61 2.17 0.57
C ASP A 87 10.67 1.67 1.68
N GLY A 88 11.18 1.45 2.90
CA GLY A 88 10.39 0.94 4.02
C GLY A 88 9.15 1.79 4.37
N ARG A 89 9.10 3.08 3.97
CA ARG A 89 7.92 3.94 4.17
C ARG A 89 6.70 3.44 3.41
N SER A 90 6.89 2.73 2.29
CA SER A 90 5.80 2.14 1.53
C SER A 90 5.04 1.09 2.33
N ASP A 91 5.77 0.26 3.07
CA ASP A 91 5.17 -0.77 3.93
C ASP A 91 4.44 -0.15 5.12
N LEU A 92 4.96 0.95 5.67
CA LEU A 92 4.31 1.69 6.76
C LEU A 92 3.01 2.36 6.29
N PHE A 93 3.00 2.95 5.10
CA PHE A 93 1.79 3.53 4.52
C PHE A 93 0.72 2.46 4.32
N ALA A 94 1.09 1.34 3.71
CA ALA A 94 0.18 0.22 3.46
C ALA A 94 -0.33 -0.42 4.77
N LEU A 95 0.53 -0.53 5.79
CA LEU A 95 0.11 -0.95 7.13
C LEU A 95 -0.88 0.04 7.75
N GLY A 96 -0.68 1.34 7.58
CA GLY A 96 -1.63 2.38 8.00
C GLY A 96 -3.01 2.19 7.35
N ALA A 97 -3.04 1.99 6.03
CA ALA A 97 -4.28 1.72 5.30
C ALA A 97 -4.97 0.42 5.76
N LEU A 98 -4.19 -0.63 6.04
CA LEU A 98 -4.70 -1.90 6.59
C LEU A 98 -5.33 -1.70 7.98
N LEU A 99 -4.62 -1.02 8.88
CA LEU A 99 -5.10 -0.75 10.24
C LEU A 99 -6.36 0.13 10.22
N TYR A 100 -6.38 1.13 9.35
CA TYR A 100 -7.56 1.96 9.12
C TYR A 100 -8.79 1.12 8.77
N GLU A 101 -8.64 0.18 7.84
CA GLU A 101 -9.73 -0.71 7.45
C GLU A 101 -10.14 -1.65 8.58
N CYS A 102 -9.19 -2.20 9.34
CA CYS A 102 -9.50 -3.03 10.50
C CYS A 102 -10.29 -2.26 11.57
N MET A 103 -9.99 -0.96 11.72
CA MET A 103 -10.61 -0.08 12.68
C MET A 103 -12.01 0.40 12.25
N THR A 104 -12.17 0.73 10.97
CA THR A 104 -13.38 1.38 10.45
C THR A 104 -14.33 0.42 9.73
N GLY A 105 -13.84 -0.73 9.30
CA GLY A 105 -14.52 -1.63 8.36
C GLY A 105 -14.58 -1.10 6.92
N GLN A 106 -13.85 -0.02 6.61
CA GLN A 106 -13.86 0.66 5.32
C GLN A 106 -12.43 0.93 4.86
N SER A 107 -12.16 0.82 3.56
CA SER A 107 -10.84 1.17 3.02
C SER A 107 -10.55 2.67 3.23
N ALA A 108 -9.29 3.01 3.51
CA ALA A 108 -8.86 4.40 3.70
C ALA A 108 -9.05 5.25 2.44
N PHE A 109 -8.78 4.65 1.28
CA PHE A 109 -8.93 5.27 -0.03
C PHE A 109 -9.90 4.45 -0.86
N SER A 110 -10.68 5.09 -1.74
CA SER A 110 -11.65 4.41 -2.61
C SER A 110 -11.87 5.17 -3.91
N GLY A 111 -12.36 4.51 -4.95
CA GLY A 111 -12.61 5.16 -6.24
C GLY A 111 -13.20 4.19 -7.24
N ALA A 112 -13.82 4.72 -8.29
CA ALA A 112 -14.40 3.93 -9.37
C ALA A 112 -13.34 3.37 -10.33
N SER A 113 -12.11 3.88 -10.26
CA SER A 113 -10.98 3.44 -11.09
C SER A 113 -9.66 3.45 -10.32
N VAL A 114 -8.66 2.74 -10.83
CA VAL A 114 -7.28 2.76 -10.30
C VAL A 114 -6.73 4.19 -10.28
N LEU A 115 -7.06 5.00 -11.30
CA LEU A 115 -6.64 6.39 -11.39
C LEU A 115 -7.23 7.23 -10.26
N GLU A 116 -8.52 7.07 -9.98
CA GLU A 116 -9.18 7.78 -8.87
C GLU A 116 -8.61 7.37 -7.52
N ILE A 117 -8.34 6.08 -7.31
CA ILE A 117 -7.73 5.58 -6.08
C ILE A 117 -6.31 6.14 -5.92
N GLY A 118 -5.49 6.13 -6.99
CA GLY A 118 -4.15 6.72 -6.98
C GLY A 118 -4.18 8.23 -6.69
N ALA A 119 -5.12 8.96 -7.28
CA ALA A 119 -5.29 10.39 -6.99
C ALA A 119 -5.66 10.65 -5.52
N GLN A 120 -6.53 9.82 -4.92
CA GLN A 120 -6.82 9.92 -3.48
C GLN A 120 -5.59 9.65 -2.64
N ILE A 121 -4.84 8.57 -2.92
CA ILE A 121 -3.61 8.23 -2.19
C ILE A 121 -2.59 9.37 -2.20
N ILE A 122 -2.46 10.09 -3.30
CA ILE A 122 -1.46 11.14 -3.46
C ILE A 122 -1.90 12.48 -2.83
N HIS A 123 -3.21 12.78 -2.84
CA HIS A 123 -3.69 14.13 -2.59
C HIS A 123 -4.71 14.29 -1.47
N VAL A 124 -5.24 13.21 -0.92
CA VAL A 124 -6.37 13.25 0.02
C VAL A 124 -6.00 12.51 1.30
N ASP A 125 -6.20 13.16 2.44
CA ASP A 125 -6.14 12.47 3.73
C ASP A 125 -7.45 11.72 3.99
N PRO A 126 -7.42 10.45 4.44
CA PRO A 126 -8.63 9.73 4.80
C PRO A 126 -9.29 10.38 6.04
N PRO A 127 -10.62 10.30 6.17
CA PRO A 127 -11.31 10.78 7.37
C PRO A 127 -10.76 10.11 8.64
N PRO A 128 -10.62 10.79 9.78
CA PRO A 128 -10.17 10.14 11.01
C PRO A 128 -11.04 8.90 11.36
N PRO A 129 -10.46 7.74 11.71
CA PRO A 129 -11.19 6.53 12.06
C PRO A 129 -12.32 6.74 13.08
N SER A 130 -12.10 7.60 14.07
CA SER A 130 -13.08 7.98 15.10
C SER A 130 -14.33 8.71 14.56
N GLN A 131 -14.25 9.31 13.37
CA GLN A 131 -15.42 9.87 12.70
C GLN A 131 -16.35 8.76 12.17
N ILE A 132 -15.79 7.62 11.75
CA ILE A 132 -16.52 6.48 11.16
C ILE A 132 -16.94 5.49 12.24
N ASN A 133 -16.01 5.05 13.10
CA ASN A 133 -16.28 4.13 14.19
C ASN A 133 -16.21 4.84 15.54
N LYS A 134 -17.37 5.12 16.14
CA LYS A 134 -17.50 5.81 17.44
C LYS A 134 -16.93 5.05 18.63
N LYS A 135 -16.53 3.78 18.47
CA LYS A 135 -15.83 3.01 19.51
C LYS A 135 -14.33 3.32 19.57
N ILE A 136 -13.80 4.04 18.58
CA ILE A 136 -12.40 4.44 18.52
C ILE A 136 -12.25 5.80 19.22
N PRO A 137 -11.24 5.96 20.10
CA PRO A 137 -10.90 7.25 20.71
C PRO A 137 -10.70 8.37 19.67
N ALA A 138 -11.14 9.58 19.98
CA ALA A 138 -11.06 10.72 19.05
C ALA A 138 -9.64 11.19 18.71
N GLU A 139 -8.65 10.73 19.47
CA GLU A 139 -7.22 10.98 19.25
C GLU A 139 -6.60 10.11 18.14
N LEU A 140 -7.37 9.13 17.63
CA LEU A 140 -7.02 8.25 16.52
C LEU A 140 -7.81 8.58 15.25
#